data_AF-A0A1I7TI83-F1
#
_entry.id   AF-A0A1I7TI83-F1
#
_cell.length_a   1.000
_cell.length_b   1.000
_cell.length_c   1.000
_cell.angle_alpha   90.00
_cell.angle_beta   90.00
_cell.angle_gamma   90.00
#
_symmetry.space_group_name_H-M   'P 1'
#
loop_
_entity.id
_entity.type
_entity.pdbx_description
1 polymer ?
#
loop_
_entity_poly.entity_id
_entity_poly.type
_entity_poly.pdbx_seq_one_letter_code
_entity_poly.pdbx_strand_id
1 'polypeptide(L)'
;MIFYESLTISHKSIGLEELRSILGFKPRGLLKPLRMKPNETELAAASTVEEYYELKEPQYVDLSLSSYSVLKKNVEKAVKFLDRRFPEYRNYYRTKLQRALRNRNVDKDTVDEMIEEFEFVQQQVNEALMGFHPSSFYRKKEKICE
;
A
#
# COMPACT_ATOMS: atom_id res chain seq x y z
N MET A 1 -16.03 -9.91 -15.33
CA MET A 1 -15.89 -9.39 -13.95
C MET A 1 -14.51 -9.66 -13.31
N ILE A 2 -13.64 -10.49 -13.90
CA ILE A 2 -12.29 -10.81 -13.36
C ILE A 2 -11.25 -9.70 -13.58
N PHE A 3 -11.40 -8.91 -14.65
CA PHE A 3 -10.42 -7.86 -15.02
C PHE A 3 -10.38 -6.71 -14.01
N TYR A 4 -11.54 -6.30 -13.49
CA TYR A 4 -11.67 -5.19 -12.54
C TYR A 4 -11.02 -5.53 -11.20
N GLU A 5 -11.34 -6.70 -10.63
CA GLU A 5 -10.71 -7.20 -9.41
C GLU A 5 -9.19 -7.33 -9.59
N SER A 6 -8.74 -7.84 -10.74
CA SER A 6 -7.30 -7.96 -11.03
C SER A 6 -6.60 -6.60 -11.06
N LEU A 7 -7.23 -5.58 -11.66
CA LEU A 7 -6.66 -4.23 -11.73
C LEU A 7 -6.59 -3.58 -10.35
N THR A 8 -7.67 -3.63 -9.57
CA THR A 8 -7.75 -3.11 -8.20
C THR A 8 -6.71 -3.77 -7.30
N ILE A 9 -6.54 -5.08 -7.40
CA ILE A 9 -5.57 -5.81 -6.59
C ILE A 9 -4.13 -5.49 -7.03
N SER A 10 -3.90 -5.35 -8.34
CA SER A 10 -2.56 -5.09 -8.89
C SER A 10 -2.02 -3.73 -8.48
N HIS A 11 -2.83 -2.67 -8.50
CA HIS A 11 -2.30 -1.37 -8.10
C HIS A 11 -2.04 -1.27 -6.60
N LYS A 12 -2.87 -1.91 -5.76
CA LYS A 12 -2.62 -2.03 -4.32
C LYS A 12 -1.28 -2.75 -4.06
N SER A 13 -1.01 -3.82 -4.83
CA SER A 13 0.27 -4.53 -4.77
C SER A 13 1.45 -3.63 -5.15
N ILE A 14 1.34 -2.88 -6.25
CA ILE A 14 2.39 -1.94 -6.68
C ILE A 14 2.64 -0.89 -5.60
N GLY A 15 1.59 -0.30 -5.02
CA GLY A 15 1.74 0.72 -3.99
C GLY A 15 2.40 0.19 -2.71
N LEU A 16 2.06 -1.03 -2.27
CA LEU A 16 2.72 -1.68 -1.13
C LEU A 16 4.20 -1.98 -1.40
N GLU A 17 4.53 -2.44 -2.60
CA GLU A 17 5.93 -2.66 -3.01
C GLU A 17 6.74 -1.36 -2.96
N GLU A 18 6.19 -0.26 -3.46
CA GLU A 18 6.85 1.04 -3.41
C GLU A 18 6.98 1.57 -1.98
N LEU A 19 5.97 1.38 -1.13
CA LEU A 19 6.04 1.76 0.29
C LEU A 19 7.19 1.02 1.00
N ARG A 20 7.28 -0.30 0.86
CA ARG A 20 8.38 -1.08 1.45
C ARG A 20 9.74 -0.64 0.91
N SER A 21 9.84 -0.45 -0.41
CA SER A 21 11.10 -0.02 -1.04
C SER A 21 11.56 1.34 -0.51
N ILE A 22 10.64 2.28 -0.30
CA ILE A 22 10.96 3.64 0.17
C ILE A 22 11.38 3.64 1.63
N LEU A 23 10.76 2.78 2.45
CA LEU A 23 11.14 2.58 3.85
C LEU A 23 12.43 1.76 4.02
N GLY A 24 13.01 1.25 2.93
CA GLY A 24 14.22 0.42 2.96
C GLY A 24 13.98 -1.02 3.45
N PHE A 25 12.72 -1.46 3.43
CA PHE A 25 12.32 -2.80 3.86
C PHE A 25 12.43 -3.80 2.71
N LYS A 26 12.61 -5.08 3.05
CA LYS A 26 12.66 -6.14 2.04
C LYS A 26 11.33 -6.20 1.29
N PRO A 27 11.30 -6.53 -0.02
CA PRO A 27 10.05 -6.70 -0.73
C PRO A 27 9.11 -7.66 -0.01
N ARG A 28 7.82 -7.35 -0.04
CA ARG A 28 6.79 -8.23 0.51
C ARG A 28 6.89 -9.55 -0.24
N GLY A 29 7.13 -10.64 0.49
CA GLY A 29 7.07 -11.98 -0.06
C GLY A 29 5.64 -12.36 -0.47
N LEU A 30 5.36 -13.66 -0.54
CA LEU A 30 4.02 -14.18 -0.81
C LEU A 30 2.96 -13.46 0.04
N LEU A 31 1.80 -13.21 -0.59
CA LEU A 31 0.62 -12.63 0.05
C LEU A 31 0.38 -13.25 1.43
N LYS A 32 0.51 -12.45 2.49
CA LYS A 32 0.29 -12.91 3.86
C LYS A 32 -1.22 -13.09 4.11
N PRO A 33 -1.63 -14.11 4.90
CA PRO A 33 -3.01 -14.25 5.35
C PRO A 33 -3.48 -13.00 6.09
N LEU A 34 -4.81 -12.80 6.11
CA LEU A 34 -5.40 -11.70 6.87
C LEU A 34 -5.09 -11.92 8.35
N ARG A 35 -4.52 -10.91 8.97
CA ARG A 35 -4.27 -10.85 10.41
C ARG A 35 -5.27 -9.89 11.03
N MET A 36 -5.65 -10.18 12.28
CA MET A 36 -6.31 -9.18 13.11
C MET A 36 -5.35 -8.02 13.43
N LYS A 37 -5.93 -6.86 13.75
CA LYS A 37 -5.17 -5.68 14.16
C LYS A 37 -4.24 -6.05 15.34
N PRO A 38 -2.94 -5.70 15.28
CA PRO A 38 -2.02 -6.03 16.36
C PRO A 38 -2.41 -5.27 17.64
N ASN A 39 -2.19 -5.90 18.79
CA ASN A 39 -2.36 -5.25 20.09
C ASN A 39 -1.07 -4.52 20.53
N GLU A 40 -1.17 -3.70 21.59
CA GLU A 40 -0.03 -2.91 22.10
C GLU A 40 1.15 -3.78 22.53
N THR A 41 0.89 -4.95 23.12
CA THR A 41 1.95 -5.89 23.54
C THR A 41 2.71 -6.44 22.34
N GLU A 42 2.02 -6.80 21.26
CA GLU A 42 2.64 -7.25 20.02
C GLU A 42 3.48 -6.15 19.37
N LEU A 43 2.97 -4.91 19.34
CA LEU A 43 3.69 -3.74 18.82
C LEU A 43 4.93 -3.39 19.65
N ALA A 44 4.84 -3.53 20.97
CA ALA A 44 5.96 -3.32 21.89
C ALA A 44 7.02 -4.42 21.76
N ALA A 45 6.61 -5.65 21.43
CA ALA A 45 7.52 -6.79 21.22
C ALA A 45 8.32 -6.72 19.90
N ALA A 46 7.92 -5.86 18.95
CA ALA A 46 8.66 -5.67 17.71
C ALA A 46 10.06 -5.10 17.98
N SER A 47 11.08 -5.90 17.67
CA SER A 47 12.50 -5.61 17.95
C SER A 47 13.12 -4.70 16.90
N THR A 48 12.52 -4.63 15.71
CA THR A 48 12.95 -3.74 14.62
C THR A 48 11.80 -2.90 14.09
N VAL A 49 12.13 -1.81 13.40
CA VAL A 49 11.12 -0.97 12.73
C VAL A 49 10.44 -1.72 11.57
N GLU A 50 11.17 -2.60 10.87
CA GLU A 50 10.58 -3.46 9.83
C GLU A 50 9.57 -4.46 10.43
N GLU A 51 9.90 -5.11 11.56
CA GLU A 51 8.94 -5.98 12.26
C GLU A 51 7.70 -5.19 12.69
N TYR A 52 7.88 -3.98 13.24
CA TYR A 52 6.77 -3.11 13.61
C TYR A 52 5.88 -2.77 12.40
N TYR A 53 6.49 -2.43 11.27
CA TYR A 53 5.79 -2.22 10.01
C TYR A 53 5.02 -3.48 9.59
N GLU A 54 5.61 -4.67 9.66
CA GLU A 54 4.94 -5.90 9.27
C GLU A 54 3.71 -6.25 10.11
N LEU A 55 3.66 -5.79 11.37
CA LEU A 55 2.47 -5.91 12.21
C LEU A 55 1.32 -5.02 11.70
N LYS A 56 1.65 -3.84 11.15
CA LYS A 56 0.69 -2.80 10.73
C LYS A 56 0.49 -2.68 9.23
N GLU A 57 1.27 -3.41 8.43
CA GLU A 57 1.24 -3.36 6.97
C GLU A 57 -0.21 -3.50 6.46
N PRO A 58 -0.70 -2.57 5.64
CA PRO A 58 -2.07 -2.61 5.14
C PRO A 58 -2.40 -3.95 4.47
N GLN A 59 -3.52 -4.53 4.88
CA GLN A 59 -3.97 -5.83 4.41
C GLN A 59 -5.29 -5.69 3.67
N TYR A 60 -5.42 -6.41 2.57
CA TYR A 60 -6.65 -6.43 1.79
C TYR A 60 -7.23 -7.84 1.81
N VAL A 61 -8.53 -7.96 2.08
CA VAL A 61 -9.24 -9.25 2.07
C VAL A 61 -9.00 -9.97 0.74
N ASP A 62 -9.05 -9.22 -0.36
CA ASP A 62 -8.78 -9.69 -1.73
C ASP A 62 -7.33 -10.18 -1.95
N LEU A 63 -6.38 -9.70 -1.15
CA LEU A 63 -4.99 -10.19 -1.12
C LEU A 63 -4.80 -11.37 -0.16
N SER A 64 -5.76 -11.64 0.72
CA SER A 64 -5.60 -12.56 1.85
C SER A 64 -6.31 -13.91 1.68
N LEU A 65 -7.34 -13.96 0.83
CA LEU A 65 -8.12 -15.18 0.62
C LEU A 65 -7.28 -16.19 -0.17
N SER A 66 -6.89 -17.26 0.53
CA SER A 66 -6.10 -18.40 0.05
C SER A 66 -6.74 -19.23 -1.07
N SER A 67 -7.91 -18.83 -1.60
CA SER A 67 -8.66 -19.60 -2.60
C SER A 67 -8.17 -19.47 -4.03
N TYR A 68 -7.06 -18.77 -4.33
CA TYR A 68 -6.87 -18.32 -5.70
C TYR A 68 -5.39 -18.22 -6.14
N SER A 69 -4.70 -19.35 -6.20
CA SER A 69 -3.41 -19.46 -6.91
C SER A 69 -3.47 -18.89 -8.34
N VAL A 70 -4.65 -18.95 -8.98
CA VAL A 70 -4.94 -18.33 -10.27
C VAL A 70 -5.00 -16.79 -10.19
N LEU A 71 -5.52 -16.20 -9.12
CA LEU A 71 -5.60 -14.75 -8.91
C LEU A 71 -4.21 -14.21 -8.65
N LYS A 72 -3.40 -14.93 -7.85
CA LYS A 72 -1.99 -14.59 -7.66
C LYS A 72 -1.25 -14.51 -9.01
N LYS A 73 -1.37 -15.56 -9.84
CA LYS A 73 -0.76 -15.56 -11.18
C LYS A 73 -1.30 -14.44 -12.08
N ASN A 74 -2.59 -14.12 -11.97
CA ASN A 74 -3.21 -13.06 -12.75
C ASN A 74 -2.77 -11.67 -12.27
N VAL A 75 -2.63 -11.45 -10.96
CA VAL A 75 -2.09 -10.22 -10.36
C VAL A 75 -0.64 -10.04 -10.77
N GLU A 76 0.21 -11.08 -10.67
CA GLU A 76 1.61 -11.00 -11.14
C GLU A 76 1.69 -10.62 -12.63
N LYS A 77 0.82 -11.20 -13.46
CA LYS A 77 0.74 -10.84 -14.90
C LYS A 77 0.23 -9.42 -15.11
N ALA A 78 -0.77 -8.99 -14.34
CA ALA A 78 -1.37 -7.67 -14.45
C ALA A 78 -0.39 -6.58 -13.96
N VAL A 79 0.34 -6.80 -12.87
CA VAL A 79 1.44 -5.93 -12.44
C VAL A 79 2.50 -5.82 -13.54
N LYS A 80 2.98 -6.94 -14.11
CA LYS A 80 3.93 -6.91 -15.24
C LYS A 80 3.38 -6.17 -16.46
N PHE A 81 2.08 -6.31 -16.73
CA PHE A 81 1.42 -5.59 -17.82
C PHE A 81 1.37 -4.08 -17.55
N LEU A 82 0.98 -3.67 -16.33
CA LEU A 82 0.93 -2.27 -15.90
C LEU A 82 2.32 -1.65 -15.93
N ASP A 83 3.33 -2.31 -15.36
CA ASP A 83 4.72 -1.83 -15.37
C ASP A 83 5.24 -1.63 -16.81
N ARG A 84 4.83 -2.49 -17.76
CA ARG A 84 5.23 -2.38 -19.16
C ARG A 84 4.49 -1.31 -19.95
N ARG A 85 3.20 -1.11 -19.68
CA ARG A 85 2.31 -0.29 -20.51
C ARG A 85 2.00 1.08 -19.92
N PHE A 86 2.07 1.17 -18.60
CA PHE A 86 1.71 2.33 -17.80
C PHE A 86 2.71 2.49 -16.63
N PRO A 87 4.03 2.62 -16.89
CA PRO A 87 5.05 2.76 -15.84
C PRO A 87 4.79 3.97 -14.92
N GLU A 88 4.00 4.95 -15.38
CA GLU A 88 3.55 6.11 -14.62
C GLU A 88 2.82 5.71 -13.34
N TYR A 89 2.17 4.55 -13.33
CA TYR A 89 1.44 4.05 -12.18
C TYR A 89 2.35 3.84 -10.96
N ARG A 90 3.45 3.12 -11.19
CA ARG A 90 4.48 2.87 -10.18
C ARG A 90 5.21 4.16 -9.83
N ASN A 91 5.51 4.98 -10.83
CA ASN A 91 6.17 6.28 -10.61
C ASN A 91 5.31 7.24 -9.77
N TYR A 92 3.98 7.17 -9.88
CA TYR A 92 3.07 8.00 -9.08
C TYR A 92 3.18 7.68 -7.59
N TYR A 93 3.03 6.40 -7.22
CA TYR A 93 3.24 5.95 -5.83
C TYR A 93 4.64 6.32 -5.34
N ARG A 94 5.67 5.98 -6.11
CA ARG A 94 7.06 6.27 -5.76
C ARG A 94 7.28 7.75 -5.46
N THR A 95 6.83 8.62 -6.34
CA THR A 95 7.03 10.07 -6.22
C THR A 95 6.31 10.64 -5.01
N LYS A 96 5.06 10.24 -4.77
CA LYS A 96 4.27 10.74 -3.63
C LYS A 96 4.88 10.30 -2.31
N LEU A 97 5.19 9.00 -2.19
CA LEU A 97 5.76 8.43 -0.98
C LEU A 97 7.20 8.95 -0.72
N GLN A 98 8.03 9.10 -1.74
CA GLN A 98 9.37 9.71 -1.57
C GLN A 98 9.26 11.16 -1.08
N ARG A 99 8.32 11.95 -1.62
CA ARG A 99 8.08 13.32 -1.17
C ARG A 99 7.54 13.40 0.25
N ALA A 100 6.79 12.39 0.69
CA ALA A 100 6.30 12.32 2.07
C ALA A 100 7.39 11.88 3.04
N LEU A 101 8.24 10.92 2.67
CA LEU A 101 9.37 10.49 3.51
C LEU A 101 10.42 11.60 3.64
N ARG A 102 10.72 12.29 2.53
CA ARG A 102 11.81 13.29 2.42
C ARG A 102 13.13 12.68 2.88
N ASN A 103 13.79 13.32 3.86
CA ASN A 103 15.07 12.89 4.44
C ASN A 103 14.88 12.39 5.88
N ARG A 104 13.66 11.97 6.25
CA ARG A 104 13.38 11.49 7.61
C ARG A 104 13.98 10.11 7.84
N ASN A 105 14.42 9.87 9.07
CA ASN A 105 14.82 8.54 9.49
C ASN A 105 13.59 7.64 9.59
N VAL A 106 13.75 6.35 9.27
CA VAL A 106 12.65 5.38 9.35
C VAL A 106 12.58 4.83 10.77
N ASP A 107 11.77 5.49 11.60
CA ASP A 107 11.35 5.04 12.93
C ASP A 107 9.87 4.62 12.96
N LYS A 108 9.36 4.19 14.12
CA LYS A 108 7.99 3.68 14.26
C LYS A 108 6.93 4.76 13.94
N ASP A 109 7.19 6.01 14.33
CA ASP A 109 6.28 7.13 14.08
C ASP A 109 6.25 7.49 12.59
N THR A 110 7.43 7.50 11.95
CA THR A 110 7.55 7.70 10.49
C THR A 110 6.85 6.59 9.73
N VAL A 111 6.92 5.34 10.20
CA VAL A 111 6.18 4.22 9.60
C VAL A 111 4.67 4.47 9.64
N ASP A 112 4.14 4.92 10.77
CA ASP A 112 2.70 5.18 10.91
C ASP A 112 2.24 6.27 9.94
N GLU A 113 2.96 7.38 9.87
CA GLU A 113 2.66 8.45 8.93
C GLU A 113 2.76 8.02 7.47
N MET A 114 3.75 7.18 7.15
CA MET A 114 3.94 6.67 5.79
C MET A 114 2.87 5.66 5.37
N ILE A 115 2.32 4.89 6.33
CA ILE A 115 1.14 4.05 6.10
C ILE A 115 -0.08 4.94 5.79
N GLU A 116 -0.32 6.00 6.58
CA GLU A 116 -1.42 6.93 6.30
C GLU A 116 -1.30 7.58 4.92
N GLU A 117 -0.10 8.05 4.55
CA GLU A 117 0.12 8.65 3.23
C GLU A 117 -0.10 7.63 2.11
N PHE A 118 0.36 6.39 2.28
CA PHE A 118 0.09 5.33 1.33
C PHE A 118 -1.40 5.08 1.15
N GLU A 119 -2.18 5.01 2.23
CA GLU A 119 -3.63 4.83 2.17
C GLU A 119 -4.29 6.01 1.43
N PHE A 120 -3.82 7.24 1.65
CA PHE A 120 -4.29 8.43 0.95
C PHE A 120 -3.96 8.41 -0.55
N VAL A 121 -2.73 8.05 -0.93
CA VAL A 121 -2.33 7.92 -2.34
C VAL A 121 -3.10 6.81 -3.03
N GLN A 122 -3.25 5.66 -2.36
CA GLN A 122 -4.04 4.55 -2.88
C GLN A 122 -5.50 4.96 -3.09
N GLN A 123 -6.05 5.76 -2.18
CA GLN A 123 -7.41 6.26 -2.33
C GLN A 123 -7.53 7.10 -3.59
N GLN A 124 -6.68 8.11 -3.81
CA GLN A 124 -6.71 8.91 -5.05
C GLN A 124 -6.64 8.06 -6.32
N VAL A 125 -5.83 7.00 -6.29
CA VAL A 125 -5.70 6.04 -7.39
C VAL A 125 -7.00 5.25 -7.60
N ASN A 126 -7.64 4.79 -6.52
CA ASN A 126 -8.95 4.14 -6.59
C ASN A 126 -10.00 5.07 -7.19
N GLU A 127 -10.03 6.34 -6.79
CA GLU A 127 -10.98 7.34 -7.31
C GLU A 127 -10.78 7.56 -8.81
N ALA A 128 -9.52 7.71 -9.25
CA ALA A 128 -9.19 7.89 -10.65
C ALA A 128 -9.55 6.67 -11.52
N LEU A 129 -9.35 5.44 -11.03
CA LEU A 129 -9.68 4.22 -11.77
C LEU A 129 -11.17 3.87 -11.77
N MET A 130 -11.83 4.07 -10.63
CA MET A 130 -13.16 3.49 -10.36
C MET A 130 -14.26 4.55 -10.33
N GLY A 131 -13.92 5.83 -10.46
CA GLY A 131 -14.88 6.94 -10.30
C GLY A 131 -15.50 7.01 -8.91
N PHE A 132 -14.92 6.31 -7.93
CA PHE A 132 -15.39 6.31 -6.55
C PHE A 132 -15.10 7.68 -5.95
N HIS A 133 -16.08 8.30 -5.29
CA HIS A 133 -15.86 9.52 -4.52
C HIS A 133 -16.34 9.22 -3.10
N PRO A 134 -15.46 8.89 -2.14
CA PRO A 134 -15.85 8.80 -0.75
C PRO A 134 -16.03 10.23 -0.27
N SER A 135 -17.25 10.72 -0.40
CA SER A 135 -17.68 11.94 0.26
C SER A 135 -17.27 11.87 1.74
N SER A 136 -16.43 12.83 2.16
CA SER A 136 -16.33 13.44 3.49
C SER A 136 -15.23 13.08 4.50
N PHE A 137 -14.36 12.07 4.33
CA PHE A 137 -13.46 11.71 5.45
C PHE A 137 -12.10 12.44 5.56
N TYR A 138 -11.50 12.95 4.48
CA TYR A 138 -10.11 13.47 4.55
C TYR A 138 -9.84 14.86 3.93
N ARG A 139 -10.88 15.62 3.55
CA ARG A 139 -10.75 17.01 3.03
C ARG A 139 -10.11 18.02 4.03
N LYS A 140 -9.63 17.57 5.19
CA LYS A 140 -8.97 18.43 6.20
C LYS A 140 -7.47 18.66 5.96
N LYS A 141 -6.75 17.80 5.22
CA LYS A 141 -5.29 18.02 5.01
C LYS A 141 -4.96 19.05 3.91
N GLU A 142 -5.90 19.42 3.04
CA GLU A 142 -5.68 20.44 1.98
C GLU A 142 -5.93 21.90 2.41
N LYS A 143 -6.34 22.17 3.66
CA LYS A 143 -6.64 23.53 4.15
C LYS A 143 -5.59 24.17 5.06
N ILE A 144 -4.40 23.58 5.18
CA ILE A 144 -3.33 24.15 6.01
C ILE A 144 -2.10 24.39 5.13
N CYS A 145 -2.21 25.34 4.21
CA CYS A 145 -1.11 26.05 3.52
C CYS A 145 -1.75 27.16 2.66
N GLU A 146 -2.30 28.19 3.31
CA GLU A 146 -2.45 29.54 2.75
C GLU A 146 -1.95 30.55 3.79
#